data_AF-A0A1T5H582-F1
#
_entry.id   AF-A0A1T5H582-F1
#
_cell.length_a   1.000
_cell.length_b   1.000
_cell.length_c   1.000
_cell.angle_alpha   90.00
_cell.angle_beta   90.00
_cell.angle_gamma   90.00
#
_symmetry.space_group_name_H-M   'P 1'
#
loop_
_entity.id
_entity.type
_entity.pdbx_description
1 polymer ?
#
loop_
_entity_poly.entity_id
_entity_poly.type
_entity_poly.pdbx_seq_one_letter_code
_entity_poly.pdbx_strand_id
1 'polypeptide(L)'
;MEVTDVRLRRVQTDGRMRAIASITLDNEFVVHDIRVIDGNTGLFVAMPSKRTPDGEFRDIAHPINSTTRNKIQEIILNEYHNSSEEDATEKTEELEGIGV
;
A
#
# COMPACT_ATOMS: atom_id res chain seq x y z
N MET A 1 -0.62 -17.88 -7.74
CA MET A 1 -0.41 -16.43 -7.70
C MET A 1 -0.17 -16.01 -6.27
N GLU A 2 1.07 -15.65 -6.03
CA GLU A 2 1.64 -15.19 -4.78
C GLU A 2 2.11 -13.74 -4.93
N VAL A 3 1.91 -12.92 -3.91
CA VAL A 3 2.60 -11.63 -3.82
C VAL A 3 3.98 -11.92 -3.25
N THR A 4 5.01 -11.62 -4.04
CA THR A 4 6.41 -12.01 -3.79
C THR A 4 7.28 -10.85 -3.35
N ASP A 5 6.89 -9.62 -3.69
CA ASP A 5 7.54 -8.38 -3.23
C ASP A 5 6.46 -7.31 -3.06
N VAL A 6 6.63 -6.44 -2.06
CA VAL A 6 5.80 -5.26 -1.83
C VAL A 6 6.73 -4.08 -1.64
N ARG A 7 6.58 -3.06 -2.48
CA ARG A 7 7.30 -1.79 -2.35
C ARG A 7 6.33 -0.71 -1.99
N LEU A 8 6.56 -0.03 -0.87
CA LEU A 8 5.65 0.96 -0.33
C LEU A 8 6.32 2.32 -0.20
N ARG A 9 5.58 3.37 -0.54
CA ARG A 9 5.96 4.76 -0.29
C ARG A 9 4.85 5.46 0.46
N ARG A 10 5.13 5.86 1.70
CA ARG A 10 4.20 6.62 2.54
C ARG A 10 3.96 8.01 1.94
N VAL A 11 2.76 8.53 2.17
CA VAL A 11 2.37 9.87 1.73
C VAL A 11 1.85 10.64 2.93
N GLN A 12 2.51 11.75 3.27
CA GLN A 12 2.07 12.66 4.31
C GLN A 12 1.13 13.69 3.69
N THR A 13 -0.18 13.45 3.79
CA THR A 13 -1.22 14.38 3.33
C THR A 13 -2.36 14.40 4.35
N ASP A 14 -3.10 15.51 4.39
CA ASP A 14 -4.36 15.62 5.15
C ASP A 14 -5.51 14.81 4.53
N GLY A 15 -5.33 14.30 3.31
CA GLY A 15 -6.27 13.42 2.64
C GLY A 15 -6.29 11.99 3.18
N ARG A 16 -7.19 11.18 2.60
CA ARG A 16 -7.37 9.77 2.99
C ARG A 16 -6.26 8.83 2.51
N MET A 17 -5.41 9.26 1.58
CA MET A 17 -4.34 8.42 1.06
C MET A 17 -3.15 8.41 2.03
N ARG A 18 -2.73 7.22 2.44
CA ARG A 18 -1.64 7.01 3.41
C ARG A 18 -0.37 6.50 2.77
N ALA A 19 -0.49 5.71 1.71
CA ALA A 19 0.65 5.22 0.95
C ALA A 19 0.28 4.88 -0.49
N ILE A 20 1.32 4.79 -1.33
CA ILE A 20 1.26 4.18 -2.65
C ILE A 20 2.18 2.96 -2.63
N ALA A 21 1.68 1.84 -3.11
CA ALA A 21 2.35 0.55 -3.15
C ALA A 21 2.47 0.03 -4.58
N SER A 22 3.49 -0.79 -4.81
CA SER A 22 3.62 -1.67 -5.96
C SER A 22 3.84 -3.09 -5.45
N ILE A 23 3.24 -4.08 -6.12
CA ILE A 23 3.41 -5.49 -5.77
C ILE A 23 4.00 -6.27 -6.94
N THR A 24 4.85 -7.25 -6.64
CA THR A 24 5.34 -8.23 -7.62
C THR A 24 4.60 -9.55 -7.40
N LEU A 25 4.00 -10.08 -8.45
CA LEU A 25 3.28 -11.34 -8.48
C LEU A 25 4.18 -12.42 -9.05
N ASP A 26 4.31 -13.54 -8.33
CA ASP A 26 5.06 -14.74 -8.73
C ASP A 26 6.51 -14.46 -9.19
N ASN A 27 7.16 -13.39 -8.72
CA ASN A 27 8.47 -12.88 -9.18
C ASN A 27 8.53 -12.48 -10.67
N GLU A 28 7.39 -12.33 -11.34
CA GLU A 28 7.33 -12.21 -12.80
C GLU A 28 6.58 -10.96 -13.27
N PHE A 29 5.62 -10.46 -12.48
CA PHE A 29 4.72 -9.40 -12.94
C PHE A 29 4.52 -8.32 -11.88
N VAL A 30 4.69 -7.05 -12.24
CA VAL A 30 4.52 -5.94 -11.29
C VAL A 30 3.23 -5.17 -11.55
N VAL A 31 2.50 -4.87 -10.48
CA VAL A 31 1.35 -3.96 -10.48
C VAL A 31 1.71 -2.71 -9.68
N HIS A 32 1.70 -1.56 -10.35
CA HIS A 32 1.96 -0.25 -9.75
C HIS A 32 0.66 0.47 -9.37
N ASP A 33 0.80 1.58 -8.63
CA ASP A 33 -0.28 2.51 -8.28
C ASP A 33 -1.41 1.91 -7.44
N ILE A 34 -1.09 0.91 -6.61
CA ILE A 34 -1.98 0.43 -5.56
C ILE A 34 -1.94 1.43 -4.41
N ARG A 35 -3.08 1.77 -3.80
CA ARG A 35 -3.14 2.82 -2.76
C ARG A 35 -3.60 2.23 -1.44
N VAL A 36 -2.94 2.63 -0.35
CA VAL A 36 -3.42 2.41 1.01
C VAL A 36 -4.26 3.62 1.40
N ILE A 37 -5.53 3.39 1.69
CA ILE A 37 -6.52 4.43 1.97
C ILE A 37 -7.07 4.25 3.37
N ASP A 38 -7.17 5.36 4.09
CA ASP A 38 -7.87 5.49 5.36
C ASP A 38 -9.36 5.75 5.11
N GLY A 39 -10.15 4.69 5.26
CA GLY A 39 -11.60 4.71 5.13
C GLY A 39 -12.30 4.92 6.45
N ASN A 40 -13.63 5.05 6.41
CA ASN A 40 -14.44 5.25 7.61
C ASN A 40 -14.38 4.05 8.60
N THR A 41 -14.02 2.87 8.11
CA THR A 41 -13.94 1.62 8.88
C THR A 41 -12.51 1.11 9.05
N GLY A 42 -11.52 1.99 8.84
CA GLY A 42 -10.10 1.66 8.91
C GLY A 42 -9.41 1.62 7.54
N LEU A 43 -8.16 1.15 7.56
CA LEU A 43 -7.31 1.08 6.38
C LEU A 43 -7.79 -0.01 5.41
N PHE A 44 -7.76 0.30 4.12
CA PHE A 44 -8.01 -0.66 3.06
C PHE A 44 -7.13 -0.38 1.85
N VAL A 45 -7.06 -1.36 0.94
CA VAL A 45 -6.28 -1.25 -0.30
C VAL A 45 -7.20 -0.95 -1.47
N ALA A 46 -6.93 0.17 -2.15
CA ALA A 46 -7.59 0.55 -3.39
C ALA A 46 -6.70 0.18 -4.59
N MET A 47 -7.28 -0.53 -5.55
CA MET A 47 -6.58 -0.95 -6.75
C MET A 47 -6.25 0.24 -7.67
N PRO A 48 -5.33 0.06 -8.64
CA PRO A 48 -5.00 1.08 -9.62
C PRO A 48 -6.22 1.31 -10.50
N SER A 49 -6.68 2.55 -10.61
CA SER A 49 -7.89 2.87 -11.37
C SER A 49 -7.67 4.01 -12.36
N LYS A 50 -8.34 3.93 -13.50
CA LYS A 50 -8.32 4.96 -14.54
C LYS A 50 -9.71 5.54 -14.71
N ARG A 51 -9.76 6.86 -14.92
CA ARG A 51 -10.99 7.54 -15.29
C ARG A 51 -11.35 7.22 -16.74
N THR A 52 -12.55 6.71 -16.98
CA THR A 52 -13.10 6.45 -18.30
C THR A 52 -13.69 7.73 -18.92
N PRO A 53 -13.90 7.79 -20.26
CA PRO A 53 -14.42 9.00 -20.92
C PRO A 53 -15.81 9.45 -20.45
N ASP A 54 -16.62 8.50 -19.96
CA ASP A 54 -17.92 8.74 -19.30
C ASP A 54 -17.79 9.34 -17.89
N GLY A 55 -16.57 9.45 -17.37
CA GLY A 55 -16.26 10.05 -16.07
C GLY A 55 -16.18 9.08 -14.91
N GLU A 56 -16.51 7.80 -15.10
CA GLU A 56 -16.41 6.76 -14.07
C GLU A 56 -14.94 6.38 -13.81
N PHE A 57 -14.68 5.73 -12.67
CA PHE A 57 -13.38 5.12 -12.39
C PHE A 57 -13.52 3.61 -12.47
N ARG A 58 -12.61 2.98 -13.21
CA ARG A 58 -12.52 1.52 -13.28
C ARG A 58 -11.13 1.06 -12.91
N ASP A 59 -11.08 -0.03 -12.14
CA ASP A 59 -9.84 -0.68 -11.79
C ASP A 59 -9.18 -1.23 -13.06
N ILE A 60 -7.91 -0.86 -13.27
CA ILE A 60 -7.06 -1.34 -14.36
C ILE A 60 -6.63 -2.78 -14.06
N ALA A 61 -6.31 -3.07 -12.81
CA ALA A 61 -5.94 -4.38 -12.32
C ALA A 61 -6.74 -4.67 -11.05
N HIS A 62 -7.44 -5.81 -10.99
CA HIS A 62 -8.20 -6.18 -9.80
C HIS A 62 -8.27 -7.70 -9.65
N PRO A 63 -8.27 -8.22 -8.41
CA PRO A 63 -8.51 -9.63 -8.14
C PRO A 63 -9.96 -9.99 -8.49
N ILE A 64 -10.14 -11.17 -9.09
CA ILE A 64 -11.47 -11.67 -9.52
C ILE A 64 -12.34 -12.06 -8.33
N ASN A 65 -11.74 -12.65 -7.29
CA ASN A 65 -12.46 -13.18 -6.14
C ASN A 65 -12.00 -12.55 -4.81
N SER A 66 -12.85 -12.67 -3.80
CA SER A 66 -12.62 -12.09 -2.47
C SER A 66 -11.42 -12.71 -1.76
N THR A 67 -11.12 -13.98 -1.98
CA THR A 67 -9.97 -14.65 -1.36
C THR A 67 -8.66 -13.98 -1.80
N THR A 68 -8.46 -13.79 -3.10
CA THR A 68 -7.28 -13.09 -3.63
C THR A 68 -7.26 -11.63 -3.22
N ARG A 69 -8.42 -10.96 -3.17
CA ARG A 69 -8.53 -9.59 -2.67
C ARG A 69 -8.04 -9.46 -1.24
N ASN A 70 -8.52 -10.32 -0.35
CA ASN A 70 -8.16 -10.31 1.05
C ASN A 70 -6.66 -10.59 1.23
N LYS A 71 -6.12 -11.56 0.50
CA LYS A 71 -4.68 -11.87 0.51
C LYS A 71 -3.81 -10.68 0.11
N ILE A 72 -4.14 -10.02 -1.00
CA ILE A 72 -3.38 -8.82 -1.45
C ILE A 72 -3.49 -7.70 -0.42
N GLN A 73 -4.70 -7.47 0.12
CA GLN A 73 -4.92 -6.44 1.12
C GLN A 73 -4.10 -6.70 2.38
N GLU A 74 -4.15 -7.91 2.92
CA GLU A 74 -3.44 -8.30 4.13
C GLU A 74 -1.92 -8.10 3.98
N ILE A 75 -1.34 -8.59 2.88
CA ILE A 75 0.11 -8.46 2.63
C ILE A 75 0.53 -6.99 2.55
N ILE A 76 -0.21 -6.16 1.82
CA ILE A 76 0.12 -4.73 1.67
C ILE A 76 -0.08 -3.97 2.99
N LEU A 77 -1.14 -4.26 3.74
CA LEU A 77 -1.39 -3.58 5.03
C LEU A 77 -0.37 -3.99 6.08
N ASN A 78 0.05 -5.26 6.12
CA ASN A 78 1.12 -5.71 6.99
C ASN A 78 2.43 -4.97 6.69
N GLU A 79 2.81 -4.88 5.41
CA GLU A 79 4.00 -4.13 5.00
C GLU A 79 3.88 -2.62 5.34
N TYR A 80 2.68 -2.05 5.16
CA TYR A 80 2.42 -0.69 5.58
C TYR A 80 2.63 -0.51 7.09
N HIS A 81 2.17 -1.42 7.93
CA HIS A 81 2.36 -1.33 9.37
C HIS A 81 3.83 -1.52 9.78
N ASN A 82 4.54 -2.48 9.20
CA ASN A 82 5.96 -2.73 9.50
C ASN A 82 6.85 -1.52 9.12
N SER A 83 6.62 -0.92 7.95
CA SER A 83 7.35 0.29 7.54
C SER A 83 7.12 1.50 8.45
N SER A 84 6.03 1.57 9.24
CA SER A 84 5.92 2.62 10.29
C SER A 84 6.89 2.41 11.42
N GLU A 85 7.07 1.15 11.80
CA GLU A 85 7.84 0.78 12.98
C GLU A 85 9.32 0.96 12.68
N GLU A 86 9.76 0.65 11.47
CA GLU A 86 11.11 0.92 10.98
C GLU A 86 11.40 2.43 10.94
N ASP A 87 10.53 3.24 10.33
CA ASP A 87 10.65 4.71 10.30
C ASP A 87 10.68 5.35 11.73
N ALA A 88 10.00 4.73 12.70
CA ALA A 88 9.96 5.19 14.08
C ALA A 88 11.20 4.75 14.88
N THR A 89 11.74 3.56 14.59
CA THR A 89 12.92 3.01 15.25
C THR A 89 14.18 3.73 14.75
N GLU A 90 14.32 3.97 13.45
CA GLU A 90 15.45 4.73 12.88
C GLU A 90 15.51 6.17 13.42
N LYS A 91 14.35 6.84 13.57
CA LYS A 91 14.28 8.18 14.19
C LYS A 91 14.66 8.19 15.67
N THR A 92 14.38 7.11 16.39
CA THR A 92 14.71 7.00 17.82
C THR A 92 16.22 6.80 17.99
N GLU A 93 16.83 5.96 17.16
CA GLU A 93 18.29 5.74 17.15
C GLU A 93 19.08 6.98 16.70
N GLU A 94 18.58 7.75 15.73
CA GLU A 94 19.18 9.05 15.36
C GLU A 94 19.13 10.07 16.50
N LEU A 95 18.04 10.13 17.27
CA LEU A 95 17.89 11.06 18.40
C LEU A 95 18.78 10.68 19.59
N GLU A 96 18.95 9.39 19.88
CA GLU A 96 19.86 8.90 20.91
C GLU A 96 21.34 9.05 20.53
N GLY A 97 21.67 8.99 19.23
CA GLY A 97 23.03 9.21 18.71
C GLY A 97 23.53 10.66 18.74
N ILE A 98 22.65 11.65 18.98
CA ILE A 98 23.01 13.08 19.00
C ILE A 98 23.49 13.55 20.38
N GLY A 99 23.38 12.72 21.43
CA GLY A 99 24.03 12.96 22.73
C GLY A 99 23.66 14.30 23.39
N VAL A 100 22.54 14.32 24.11
CA VAL A 100 22.31 15.29 25.21
C VAL A 100 22.59 14.60 26.53
#